data_AF-A0A960XGL1-F1
#
_entry.id   AF-A0A960XGL1-F1
#
_cell.length_a   1.000
_cell.length_b   1.000
_cell.length_c   1.000
_cell.angle_alpha   90.00
_cell.angle_beta   90.00
_cell.angle_gamma   90.00
#
_symmetry.space_group_name_H-M   'P 1'
#
loop_
_entity.id
_entity.type
_entity.pdbx_description
1 polymer ?
#
loop_
_entity_poly.entity_id
_entity_poly.type
_entity_poly.pdbx_seq_one_letter_code
_entity_poly.pdbx_strand_id
1 'polypeptide(L)'
;DSLHLVNTYGAFGSVGKERFEIVVQGTDSANPYSEEAEWREYGFYGKPGDPFRRPPFYSPYHRRLDWEIWFAALGSLKGEYWPVYLSYRLLHNEPRVVSLFRKNPFPDAPPRYIRLRRIRYRFTTPEEHAETGAWWVRRDERNYFGPVSLENQELKNILNQAQWPDGR
;
A
#
# COMPACT_ATOMS: atom_id res chain seq x y z
N ASP A 1 -20.30 -39.17 -2.35
CA ASP A 1 -20.63 -37.93 -1.62
C ASP A 1 -19.73 -37.73 -0.42
N SER A 2 -19.02 -36.61 -0.35
CA SER A 2 -18.29 -36.19 0.85
C SER A 2 -19.18 -35.23 1.67
N LEU A 3 -19.55 -35.64 2.88
CA LEU A 3 -20.24 -34.77 3.83
C LEU A 3 -19.27 -33.70 4.37
N HIS A 4 -19.58 -32.41 4.16
CA HIS A 4 -18.90 -31.29 4.80
C HIS A 4 -19.51 -31.03 6.18
N LEU A 5 -18.96 -31.67 7.22
CA LEU A 5 -19.50 -31.63 8.59
C LEU A 5 -18.75 -30.67 9.54
N VAL A 6 -17.96 -29.73 9.00
CA VAL A 6 -17.23 -28.72 9.78
C VAL A 6 -17.30 -27.36 9.10
N ASN A 7 -17.80 -26.36 9.83
CA ASN A 7 -17.65 -24.96 9.46
C ASN A 7 -16.18 -24.55 9.61
N THR A 8 -15.65 -23.79 8.66
CA THR A 8 -14.34 -23.15 8.78
C THR A 8 -14.42 -22.05 9.83
N TYR A 9 -14.01 -22.35 11.06
CA TYR A 9 -13.90 -21.35 12.12
C TYR A 9 -12.54 -20.66 12.01
N GLY A 10 -12.53 -19.49 11.37
CA GLY A 10 -11.37 -18.62 11.21
C GLY A 10 -11.66 -17.54 10.17
N ALA A 11 -11.18 -16.31 10.38
CA ALA A 11 -11.39 -15.20 9.44
C ALA A 11 -10.89 -15.49 8.01
N PHE A 12 -10.04 -16.53 7.85
CA PHE A 12 -9.55 -17.02 6.57
C PHE A 12 -9.73 -18.54 6.51
N GLY A 13 -10.60 -19.01 5.61
CA GLY A 13 -10.86 -20.45 5.42
C GLY A 13 -9.72 -21.22 4.75
N SER A 14 -8.72 -20.51 4.22
CA SER A 14 -7.45 -21.04 3.74
C SER A 14 -6.37 -19.95 3.81
N VAL A 15 -5.11 -20.35 3.91
CA VAL A 15 -3.96 -19.42 3.90
C VAL A 15 -3.44 -19.30 2.48
N GLY A 16 -3.57 -18.12 1.88
CA GLY A 16 -3.04 -17.84 0.54
C GLY A 16 -1.51 -17.88 0.50
N LYS A 17 -0.94 -18.38 -0.60
CA LYS A 17 0.51 -18.33 -0.88
C LYS A 17 0.95 -17.00 -1.50
N GLU A 18 -0.01 -16.24 -2.03
CA GLU A 18 0.19 -14.93 -2.63
C GLU A 18 -0.45 -13.86 -1.73
N ARG A 19 0.15 -12.66 -1.75
CA ARG A 19 -0.34 -11.48 -1.04
C ARG A 19 -0.49 -10.34 -2.02
N PHE A 20 -1.69 -9.79 -2.12
CA PHE A 20 -1.93 -8.54 -2.84
C PHE A 20 -1.74 -7.40 -1.86
N GLU A 21 -0.87 -6.47 -2.21
CA GLU A 21 -0.52 -5.33 -1.35
C GLU A 21 -0.67 -4.04 -2.15
N ILE A 22 -1.17 -2.99 -1.50
CA ILE A 22 -1.06 -1.64 -2.02
C ILE A 22 0.28 -1.06 -1.57
N VAL A 23 1.05 -0.57 -2.54
CA VAL A 23 2.28 0.17 -2.34
C VAL A 23 2.01 1.65 -2.62
N VAL A 24 2.34 2.48 -1.64
CA VAL A 24 2.18 3.94 -1.73
C VAL A 24 3.49 4.52 -2.23
N GLN A 25 3.43 5.25 -3.34
CA GLN A 25 4.58 5.89 -3.95
C GLN A 25 4.36 7.38 -4.07
N GLY A 26 5.41 8.16 -3.84
CA GLY A 26 5.45 9.58 -4.16
C GLY A 26 6.54 9.92 -5.17
N THR A 27 6.39 11.05 -5.85
CA THR A 27 7.44 11.66 -6.66
C THR A 27 7.37 13.18 -6.55
N ASP A 28 8.53 13.82 -6.60
CA ASP A 28 8.74 15.26 -6.71
C ASP A 28 9.02 15.71 -8.16
N SER A 29 8.99 14.77 -9.11
CA SER A 29 9.15 15.03 -10.54
C SER A 29 8.12 16.04 -11.05
N ALA A 30 8.53 16.90 -11.99
CA ALA A 30 7.64 17.90 -12.58
C ALA A 30 6.51 17.29 -13.42
N ASN A 31 6.77 16.17 -14.09
CA ASN A 31 5.79 15.40 -14.84
C ASN A 31 5.74 13.95 -14.31
N PRO A 32 4.61 13.48 -13.75
CA PRO A 32 4.49 12.15 -13.17
C PRO A 32 4.44 11.02 -14.23
N TYR A 33 4.27 11.37 -15.50
CA TYR A 33 4.17 10.44 -16.63
C TYR A 33 5.45 10.36 -17.47
N SER A 34 6.49 11.13 -17.15
CA SER A 34 7.78 11.03 -17.84
C SER A 34 8.51 9.74 -17.40
N GLU A 35 9.32 9.19 -18.29
CA GLU A 35 10.09 7.96 -18.01
C GLU A 35 11.17 8.19 -16.94
N GLU A 36 11.63 9.43 -16.82
CA GLU A 36 12.60 9.90 -15.82
C GLU A 36 11.95 10.15 -14.45
N ALA A 37 10.63 9.99 -14.31
CA ALA A 37 9.94 10.26 -13.07
C ALA A 37 10.34 9.24 -11.97
N GLU A 38 11.06 9.70 -10.96
CA GLU A 38 11.51 8.84 -9.86
C GLU A 38 10.42 8.66 -8.80
N TRP A 39 9.87 7.45 -8.73
CA TRP A 39 8.85 7.07 -7.74
C TRP A 39 9.47 6.38 -6.53
N ARG A 40 9.31 6.97 -5.35
CA ARG A 40 9.84 6.47 -4.08
C ARG A 40 8.73 5.93 -3.19
N GLU A 41 8.94 4.74 -2.61
CA GLU A 41 7.95 4.04 -1.79
C GLU A 41 7.96 4.49 -0.33
N TYR A 42 6.77 4.71 0.24
CA TYR A 42 6.60 4.79 1.68
C TYR A 42 6.74 3.40 2.29
N GLY A 43 7.62 3.29 3.29
CA GLY A 43 7.91 2.01 3.94
C GLY A 43 6.93 1.73 5.06
N PHE A 44 6.21 0.63 4.97
CA PHE A 44 5.30 0.16 6.01
C PHE A 44 6.03 -0.64 7.11
N TYR A 45 5.41 -0.76 8.28
CA TYR A 45 5.98 -1.54 9.38
C TYR A 45 5.75 -3.04 9.16
N GLY A 46 4.48 -3.43 9.17
CA GLY A 46 3.87 -4.77 9.16
C GLY A 46 4.00 -5.56 7.87
N LYS A 47 3.71 -4.90 6.75
CA LYS A 47 3.45 -5.59 5.48
C LYS A 47 4.69 -5.70 4.58
N PRO A 48 4.65 -6.59 3.56
CA PRO A 48 5.68 -6.63 2.52
C PRO A 48 5.92 -5.27 1.86
N GLY A 49 7.14 -5.06 1.42
CA GLY A 49 7.61 -3.84 0.77
C GLY A 49 8.86 -4.12 -0.04
N ASP A 50 10.02 -3.74 0.50
CA ASP A 50 11.34 -4.09 -0.02
C ASP A 50 11.52 -5.62 -0.10
N PRO A 51 11.77 -6.20 -1.30
CA PRO A 51 12.00 -7.63 -1.49
C PRO A 51 13.10 -8.23 -0.61
N PHE A 52 14.12 -7.45 -0.25
CA PHE A 52 15.26 -7.92 0.55
C PHE A 52 15.01 -7.80 2.05
N ARG A 53 13.91 -7.18 2.45
CA ARG A 53 13.54 -7.05 3.84
C ARG A 53 12.88 -8.35 4.33
N ARG A 54 13.50 -8.95 5.35
CA ARG A 54 12.93 -10.07 6.09
C ARG A 54 11.54 -9.71 6.64
N PRO A 55 10.55 -10.62 6.55
CA PRO A 55 9.26 -10.44 7.19
C PRO A 55 9.43 -10.19 8.69
N PRO A 56 8.84 -9.12 9.22
CA PRO A 56 8.92 -8.80 10.64
C PRO A 56 7.96 -9.66 11.48
N PHE A 57 8.30 -9.86 12.75
CA PHE A 57 7.45 -10.53 13.72
C PHE A 57 6.80 -9.49 14.65
N TYR A 58 5.50 -9.23 14.51
CA TYR A 58 4.79 -8.17 15.26
C TYR A 58 3.77 -8.67 16.29
N SER A 59 3.56 -9.98 16.40
CA SER A 59 2.68 -10.55 17.42
C SER A 59 3.09 -10.08 18.83
N PRO A 60 2.13 -9.70 19.70
CA PRO A 60 0.67 -9.78 19.56
C PRO A 60 0.00 -8.52 18.95
N TYR A 61 0.78 -7.52 18.51
CA TYR A 61 0.26 -6.24 18.03
C TYR A 61 -0.02 -6.26 16.52
N HIS A 62 -1.10 -5.61 16.11
CA HIS A 62 -1.40 -5.36 14.70
C HIS A 62 -1.27 -3.86 14.42
N ARG A 63 -0.43 -3.51 13.45
CA ARG A 63 -0.33 -2.12 12.97
C ARG A 63 -1.56 -1.83 12.13
N ARG A 64 -2.43 -0.95 12.64
CA ARG A 64 -3.75 -0.69 12.04
C ARG A 64 -3.65 -0.29 10.57
N LEU A 65 -2.81 0.69 10.22
CA LEU A 65 -2.68 1.13 8.83
C LEU A 65 -2.23 0.00 7.89
N ASP A 66 -1.21 -0.77 8.29
CA ASP A 66 -0.70 -1.91 7.52
C ASP A 66 -1.74 -3.01 7.31
N TRP A 67 -2.60 -3.22 8.31
CA TRP A 67 -3.68 -4.20 8.28
C TRP A 67 -4.84 -3.75 7.39
N GLU A 68 -5.33 -2.53 7.58
CA GLU A 68 -6.41 -1.95 6.78
C GLU A 68 -6.02 -1.84 5.30
N ILE A 69 -4.79 -1.40 4.99
CA ILE A 69 -4.36 -1.25 3.59
C ILE A 69 -4.26 -2.59 2.86
N TRP A 70 -4.00 -3.67 3.59
CA TRP A 70 -4.02 -5.00 3.03
C TRP A 70 -5.44 -5.44 2.64
N PHE A 71 -6.47 -5.15 3.45
CA PHE A 71 -7.86 -5.38 3.05
C PHE A 71 -8.26 -4.57 1.81
N ALA A 72 -7.86 -3.29 1.77
CA ALA A 72 -8.11 -2.44 0.60
C ALA A 72 -7.50 -3.02 -0.69
N ALA A 73 -6.39 -3.78 -0.59
CA ALA A 73 -5.74 -4.45 -1.72
C ALA A 73 -6.47 -5.72 -2.21
N LEU A 74 -7.29 -6.34 -1.35
CA LEU A 74 -8.14 -7.48 -1.71
C LEU A 74 -9.40 -7.03 -2.45
N GLY A 75 -9.92 -5.85 -2.11
CA GLY A 75 -11.09 -5.25 -2.74
C GLY A 75 -10.80 -4.43 -4.00
N SER A 76 -11.80 -3.65 -4.39
CA SER A 76 -11.66 -2.54 -5.34
C SER A 76 -11.93 -1.23 -4.60
N LEU A 77 -11.53 -0.08 -5.16
CA LEU A 77 -11.88 1.24 -4.60
C LEU A 77 -13.39 1.48 -4.41
N LYS A 78 -14.26 0.62 -4.96
CA LYS A 78 -15.71 0.71 -4.81
C LYS A 78 -16.12 0.47 -3.34
N GLY A 79 -16.26 1.55 -2.58
CA GLY A 79 -16.80 1.56 -1.22
C GLY A 79 -15.81 2.00 -0.13
N GLU A 80 -14.50 2.07 -0.43
CA GLU A 80 -13.48 2.48 0.53
C GLU A 80 -12.64 3.64 -0.02
N TYR A 81 -13.00 4.87 0.35
CA TYR A 81 -12.28 6.06 -0.07
C TYR A 81 -11.03 6.36 0.77
N TRP A 82 -10.78 5.58 1.82
CA TRP A 82 -9.70 5.90 2.75
C TRP A 82 -8.27 5.87 2.21
N PRO A 83 -7.91 5.00 1.25
CA PRO A 83 -6.60 5.09 0.61
C PRO A 83 -6.44 6.39 -0.21
N VAL A 84 -7.54 6.97 -0.70
CA VAL A 84 -7.53 8.24 -1.43
C VAL A 84 -7.22 9.42 -0.49
N TYR A 85 -7.81 9.45 0.71
CA TYR A 85 -7.46 10.49 1.69
C TYR A 85 -6.10 10.29 2.33
N LEU A 86 -5.68 9.04 2.53
CA LEU A 86 -4.29 8.77 2.86
C LEU A 86 -3.36 9.45 1.84
N SER A 87 -3.67 9.32 0.54
CA SER A 87 -2.91 9.98 -0.53
C SER A 87 -2.95 11.51 -0.40
N TYR A 88 -4.11 12.10 -0.10
CA TYR A 88 -4.27 13.54 0.15
C TYR A 88 -3.45 14.06 1.34
N ARG A 89 -3.47 13.36 2.49
CA ARG A 89 -2.69 13.76 3.67
C ARG A 89 -1.18 13.57 3.45
N LEU A 90 -0.78 12.58 2.66
CA LEU A 90 0.62 12.39 2.25
C LEU A 90 1.10 13.48 1.29
N LEU A 91 0.26 13.97 0.39
CA LEU A 91 0.56 15.15 -0.44
C LEU A 91 0.77 16.43 0.40
N HIS A 92 0.24 16.47 1.63
CA HIS A 92 0.51 17.52 2.61
C HIS A 92 1.68 17.21 3.57
N ASN A 93 2.32 16.03 3.43
CA ASN A 93 3.32 15.50 4.35
C ASN A 93 2.90 15.61 5.83
N GLU A 94 1.62 15.35 6.11
CA GLU A 94 1.07 15.60 7.45
C GLU A 94 1.80 14.76 8.52
N PRO A 95 2.37 15.38 9.58
CA PRO A 95 3.19 14.68 10.58
C PRO A 95 2.53 13.46 11.21
N ARG A 96 1.23 13.54 11.53
CA ARG A 96 0.50 12.43 12.15
C ARG A 96 0.37 11.24 11.21
N VAL A 97 0.14 11.48 9.92
CA VAL A 97 -0.01 10.42 8.92
C VAL A 97 1.33 9.81 8.55
N VAL A 98 2.36 10.62 8.32
CA VAL A 98 3.69 10.09 7.97
C VAL A 98 4.32 9.29 9.11
N SER A 99 3.99 9.60 10.37
CA SER A 99 4.42 8.83 11.54
C SER A 99 3.89 7.39 11.57
N LEU A 100 2.81 7.10 10.83
CA LEU A 100 2.26 5.75 10.68
C LEU A 100 3.14 4.86 9.79
N PHE A 101 4.07 5.45 9.03
CA PHE A 101 5.02 4.74 8.18
C PHE A 101 6.36 4.55 8.90
N ARG A 102 7.04 3.45 8.58
CA ARG A 102 8.41 3.18 9.01
C ARG A 102 9.41 4.08 8.30
N LYS A 103 9.17 4.37 7.02
CA LYS A 103 10.04 5.20 6.18
C LYS A 103 9.20 6.21 5.41
N ASN A 104 9.48 7.49 5.61
CA ASN A 104 9.03 8.57 4.74
C ASN A 104 10.15 8.90 3.73
N PRO A 105 9.94 8.72 2.41
CA PRO A 105 10.94 9.10 1.41
C PRO A 105 11.00 10.61 1.12
N PHE A 106 10.14 11.41 1.75
CA PHE A 106 9.95 12.85 1.58
C PHE A 106 10.05 13.59 2.93
N PRO A 107 11.20 13.52 3.65
CA PRO A 107 11.32 14.13 4.98
C PRO A 107 11.35 15.66 4.93
N ASP A 108 11.92 16.25 3.88
CA ASP A 108 12.19 17.70 3.81
C ASP A 108 11.08 18.49 3.11
N ALA A 109 10.40 17.88 2.13
CA ALA A 109 9.32 18.51 1.38
C ALA A 109 8.30 17.45 0.90
N PRO A 110 7.00 17.76 0.86
CA PRO A 110 5.97 16.84 0.36
C PRO A 110 6.24 16.41 -1.09
N PRO A 111 5.81 15.19 -1.49
CA PRO A 111 5.81 14.82 -2.89
C PRO A 111 4.83 15.68 -3.69
N ARG A 112 5.14 15.94 -4.97
CA ARG A 112 4.22 16.61 -5.90
C ARG A 112 3.07 15.72 -6.34
N TYR A 113 3.36 14.42 -6.47
CA TYR A 113 2.38 13.42 -6.88
C TYR A 113 2.45 12.19 -5.99
N ILE A 114 1.29 11.60 -5.70
CA ILE A 114 1.15 10.29 -5.06
C ILE A 114 0.45 9.34 -6.02
N ARG A 115 0.87 8.07 -6.03
CA ARG A 115 0.12 6.98 -6.65
C ARG A 115 0.10 5.76 -5.75
N LEU A 116 -0.94 4.95 -5.91
CA LEU A 116 -1.11 3.66 -5.25
C LEU A 116 -0.98 2.56 -6.28
N ARG A 117 -0.05 1.62 -6.08
CA ARG A 117 0.16 0.47 -6.96
C ARG A 117 -0.30 -0.80 -6.27
N ARG A 118 -1.05 -1.65 -6.98
CA ARG A 118 -1.34 -3.00 -6.50
C ARG A 118 -0.24 -3.92 -6.98
N ILE A 119 0.47 -4.52 -6.02
CA ILE A 119 1.60 -5.41 -6.28
C ILE A 119 1.29 -6.77 -5.66
N ARG A 120 1.59 -7.82 -6.40
CA ARG A 120 1.50 -9.19 -5.92
C ARG A 120 2.84 -9.63 -5.36
N TYR A 121 2.83 -10.12 -4.13
CA TYR A 121 3.97 -10.69 -3.43
C TYR A 121 3.77 -12.19 -3.25
N ARG A 122 4.86 -12.93 -3.33
CA ARG A 122 4.98 -14.29 -2.80
C ARG A 122 6.34 -14.44 -2.13
N PHE A 123 6.47 -15.40 -1.23
CA PHE A 123 7.79 -15.78 -0.73
C PHE A 123 8.67 -16.30 -1.86
N THR A 124 9.97 -16.06 -1.73
CA THR A 124 10.98 -16.80 -2.50
C THR A 124 10.98 -18.27 -2.12
N THR A 125 11.39 -19.13 -3.05
CA THR A 125 11.80 -20.51 -2.69
C THR A 125 13.16 -20.49 -1.99
N PRO A 126 13.57 -21.59 -1.32
CA PRO A 126 14.91 -21.69 -0.76
C PRO A 126 16.02 -21.43 -1.78
N GLU A 127 15.84 -21.90 -3.02
CA GLU A 127 16.79 -21.72 -4.13
C GLU A 127 16.84 -20.24 -4.56
N GLU A 128 15.68 -19.61 -4.81
CA GLU A 128 15.60 -18.18 -5.16
C GLU A 128 16.22 -17.30 -4.06
N HIS A 129 16.00 -17.64 -2.77
CA HIS A 129 16.58 -16.92 -1.64
C HIS A 129 18.11 -17.12 -1.57
N ALA A 130 18.61 -18.34 -1.78
CA ALA A 130 20.04 -18.62 -1.76
C ALA A 130 20.78 -17.89 -2.88
N GLU A 131 20.17 -17.75 -4.07
CA GLU A 131 20.76 -17.07 -5.22
C GLU A 131 20.73 -15.54 -5.09
N THR A 132 19.62 -14.98 -4.62
CA THR A 132 19.38 -13.52 -4.67
C THR A 132 19.50 -12.83 -3.32
N GLY A 133 19.32 -13.55 -2.21
CA GLY A 133 19.14 -12.99 -0.88
C GLY A 133 17.76 -12.35 -0.62
N ALA A 134 16.86 -12.30 -1.62
CA ALA A 134 15.53 -11.73 -1.47
C ALA A 134 14.60 -12.66 -0.65
N TRP A 135 13.74 -12.07 0.17
CA TRP A 135 12.69 -12.79 0.92
C TRP A 135 11.38 -12.87 0.13
N TRP A 136 11.17 -11.93 -0.79
CA TRP A 136 9.94 -11.82 -1.55
C TRP A 136 10.20 -11.69 -3.03
N VAL A 137 9.37 -12.36 -3.83
CA VAL A 137 9.20 -12.03 -5.24
C VAL A 137 7.99 -11.09 -5.34
N ARG A 138 8.19 -9.94 -5.99
CA ARG A 138 7.12 -8.97 -6.24
C ARG A 138 6.85 -8.82 -7.73
N ARG A 139 5.59 -8.72 -8.12
CA ARG A 139 5.14 -8.45 -9.49
C ARG A 139 4.14 -7.30 -9.48
N ASP A 140 4.44 -6.27 -10.26
CA ASP A 140 3.53 -5.15 -10.44
C ASP A 140 2.32 -5.62 -11.25
N GLU A 141 1.11 -5.33 -10.79
CA GLU A 141 -0.11 -5.77 -11.46
C GLU A 141 -0.81 -4.64 -12.18
N ARG A 142 -1.17 -3.61 -11.41
CA ARG A 142 -1.96 -2.49 -11.92
C ARG A 142 -1.81 -1.28 -11.03
N ASN A 143 -2.14 -0.13 -11.61
CA ASN A 143 -2.43 1.06 -10.84
C ASN A 143 -3.71 0.86 -10.02
N TYR A 144 -3.66 1.16 -8.73
CA TYR A 144 -4.82 1.14 -7.84
C TYR A 144 -5.49 2.51 -7.78
N PHE A 145 -4.70 3.59 -7.70
CA PHE A 145 -5.17 4.98 -7.69
C PHE A 145 -4.06 5.96 -8.12
N GLY A 146 -4.43 7.05 -8.79
CA GLY A 146 -3.51 8.10 -9.24
C GLY A 146 -2.71 7.75 -10.49
N PRO A 147 -1.63 8.48 -10.82
CA PRO A 147 -1.01 9.53 -10.00
C PRO A 147 -1.91 10.76 -9.82
N VAL A 148 -1.90 11.34 -8.62
CA VAL A 148 -2.66 12.56 -8.28
C VAL A 148 -1.76 13.58 -7.59
N SER A 149 -2.05 14.87 -7.79
CA SER A 149 -1.52 16.00 -7.03
C SER A 149 -2.65 16.70 -6.29
N LEU A 150 -2.32 17.72 -5.49
CA LEU A 150 -3.32 18.57 -4.81
C LEU A 150 -4.29 19.25 -5.77
N GLU A 151 -3.87 19.49 -7.02
CA GLU A 151 -4.71 20.12 -8.04
C GLU A 151 -5.51 19.12 -8.88
N ASN A 152 -5.33 17.82 -8.67
CA ASN A 152 -6.02 16.81 -9.44
C ASN A 152 -7.54 16.81 -9.15
N GLN A 153 -8.36 16.94 -10.20
CA GLN A 153 -9.81 17.05 -10.08
C GLN A 153 -10.48 15.75 -9.61
N GLU A 154 -9.97 14.58 -10.01
CA GLU A 154 -10.48 13.29 -9.55
C GLU A 154 -10.32 13.14 -8.03
N LEU A 155 -9.14 13.50 -7.51
CA LEU A 155 -8.89 13.53 -6.07
C LEU A 155 -9.89 14.44 -5.35
N LYS A 156 -10.05 15.69 -5.80
CA LYS A 156 -11.00 16.65 -5.22
C LYS A 156 -12.43 16.12 -5.23
N ASN A 157 -12.86 15.49 -6.33
CA ASN A 157 -14.20 14.94 -6.47
C ASN A 157 -14.46 13.80 -5.47
N ILE A 158 -13.51 12.87 -5.32
CA ILE A 158 -13.65 11.75 -4.37
C ILE A 158 -13.69 12.26 -2.92
N LEU A 159 -12.83 13.22 -2.57
CA LEU A 159 -12.83 13.82 -1.23
C LEU A 159 -14.17 14.48 -0.88
N ASN A 160 -14.74 15.23 -1.83
CA ASN A 160 -16.06 15.84 -1.69
C ASN A 160 -17.16 14.79 -1.55
N GLN A 161 -17.14 13.73 -2.36
CA GLN A 161 -18.13 12.65 -2.32
C GLN A 161 -18.07 11.88 -0.98
N ALA A 162 -16.87 11.69 -0.43
CA ALA A 162 -16.67 11.05 0.86
C ALA A 162 -17.07 11.93 2.05
N GLN A 163 -17.45 13.21 1.81
CA GLN A 163 -17.76 14.22 2.82
C GLN A 163 -16.65 14.34 3.87
N TRP A 164 -15.40 14.21 3.44
CA TRP A 164 -14.28 14.17 4.36
C TRP A 164 -13.80 15.57 4.72
N PRO A 165 -13.58 15.84 6.02
CA PRO A 165 -13.14 17.15 6.44
C PRO A 165 -11.75 17.43 5.87
N ASP A 166 -11.57 18.65 5.37
CA ASP A 166 -10.28 19.21 4.92
C ASP A 166 -9.21 19.25 6.04
N GLY A 167 -9.53 18.74 7.24
CA GLY A 167 -8.58 18.54 8.32
C GLY A 167 -8.07 19.86 8.92
N ARG A 168 -8.94 20.86 9.07
CA ARG A 168 -8.68 22.00 9.96
C ARG A 168 -8.78 21.57 11.42
#